data_AF-A0A2G5T2H6-F1
#
_entry.id   AF-A0A2G5T2H6-F1
#
_cell.length_a   1.000
_cell.length_b   1.000
_cell.length_c   1.000
_cell.angle_alpha   90.00
_cell.angle_beta   90.00
_cell.angle_gamma   90.00
#
_symmetry.space_group_name_H-M   'P 1'
#
loop_
_entity.id
_entity.type
_entity.pdbx_description
1 polymer ?
#
loop_
_entity_poly.entity_id
_entity_poly.type
_entity_poly.pdbx_seq_one_letter_code
_entity_poly.pdbx_strand_id
1 'polypeptide(L)'
;MVSNSKRDALLKKVVQSERLVSQKLKNNEYRVKRRATLQKSILHCIRCPVCLDRFSTAKRARVLPCWHTVCEQCVTSIVKMERDKVMKRDGLDKVPKVEFKCPCCRIMIRIHSFQSARSLAKNRTVMAAAEMLEGTDLSGETEVQVPLKERHSNATCKTLKKRFKNLEQKCSVLTVQMKKENTLHEKLEEKAVLLLKCPHCRKLYKENPILIRCGHSICVECFDLQREDQFITCKTCNLRNRTFANGINYCVINQQDEYITKYI
;
A
#
# COMPACT_ATOMS: atom_id res chain seq x y z
N MET A 1 -55.21 6.61 30.30
CA MET A 1 -53.93 5.88 30.52
C MET A 1 -53.33 5.19 29.27
N VAL A 2 -53.96 5.24 28.07
CA VAL A 2 -53.51 4.52 26.86
C VAL A 2 -52.36 5.22 26.08
N SER A 3 -52.09 6.51 26.34
CA SER A 3 -51.11 7.30 25.57
C SER A 3 -49.64 7.01 25.92
N ASN A 4 -49.35 6.61 27.17
CA ASN A 4 -47.97 6.35 27.61
C ASN A 4 -47.41 5.04 27.07
N SER A 5 -48.20 3.96 27.03
CA SER A 5 -47.76 2.66 26.48
C SER A 5 -47.30 2.74 25.01
N LYS A 6 -48.03 3.48 24.16
CA LYS A 6 -47.65 3.71 22.76
C LYS A 6 -46.36 4.53 22.62
N ARG A 7 -46.16 5.53 23.50
CA ARG A 7 -44.94 6.33 23.53
C ARG A 7 -43.74 5.48 23.92
N ASP A 8 -43.88 4.66 24.96
CA ASP A 8 -42.80 3.83 25.49
C ASP A 8 -42.36 2.77 24.48
N ALA A 9 -43.32 2.11 23.81
CA ALA A 9 -43.02 1.17 22.73
C ALA A 9 -42.25 1.84 21.58
N LEU A 10 -42.63 3.06 21.21
CA LEU A 10 -41.95 3.82 20.16
C LEU A 10 -40.57 4.31 20.59
N LEU A 11 -40.41 4.73 21.85
CA LEU A 11 -39.12 5.10 22.42
C LEU A 11 -38.15 3.91 22.40
N LYS A 12 -38.60 2.71 22.80
CA LYS A 12 -37.81 1.48 22.71
C LYS A 12 -37.32 1.23 21.27
N LYS A 13 -38.18 1.39 20.27
CA LYS A 13 -37.80 1.29 18.84
C LYS A 13 -36.76 2.32 18.43
N VAL A 14 -36.91 3.58 18.85
CA VAL A 14 -35.94 4.65 18.57
C VAL A 14 -34.58 4.29 19.17
N VAL A 15 -34.52 3.92 20.45
CA VAL A 15 -33.26 3.56 21.13
C VAL A 15 -32.60 2.35 20.44
N GLN A 16 -33.37 1.34 20.07
CA GLN A 16 -32.85 0.19 19.31
C GLN A 16 -32.25 0.60 17.96
N SER A 17 -32.95 1.46 17.21
CA SER A 17 -32.44 1.98 15.93
C SER A 17 -31.22 2.87 16.09
N GLU A 18 -31.12 3.66 17.16
CA GLU A 18 -29.91 4.47 17.45
C GLU A 18 -28.70 3.59 17.74
N ARG A 19 -28.87 2.50 18.51
CA ARG A 19 -27.82 1.51 18.74
C ARG A 19 -27.38 0.86 17.42
N LEU A 20 -28.33 0.44 16.59
CA LEU A 20 -28.03 -0.17 15.29
C LEU A 20 -27.27 0.79 14.36
N VAL A 21 -27.71 2.05 14.25
CA VAL A 21 -27.04 3.07 13.44
C VAL A 21 -25.65 3.38 13.99
N SER A 22 -25.49 3.46 15.31
CA SER A 22 -24.19 3.69 15.95
C SER A 22 -23.22 2.54 15.68
N GLN A 23 -23.67 1.29 15.74
CA GLN A 23 -22.86 0.13 15.38
C GLN A 23 -22.47 0.16 13.89
N LYS A 24 -23.41 0.51 13.00
CA LYS A 24 -23.12 0.64 11.56
C LYS A 24 -22.13 1.76 11.26
N LEU A 25 -22.20 2.89 11.98
CA LEU A 25 -21.22 3.97 11.87
C LEU A 25 -19.82 3.48 12.26
N LYS A 26 -19.67 2.80 13.41
CA LYS A 26 -18.39 2.20 13.83
C LYS A 26 -17.86 1.21 12.81
N ASN A 27 -18.72 0.33 12.29
CA ASN A 27 -18.33 -0.65 11.27
C ASN A 27 -17.91 0.03 9.95
N ASN A 28 -18.58 1.11 9.56
CA ASN A 28 -18.21 1.88 8.38
C ASN A 28 -16.86 2.60 8.58
N GLU A 29 -16.65 3.23 9.73
CA GLU A 29 -15.38 3.84 10.10
C GLU A 29 -14.23 2.83 10.04
N TYR A 30 -14.42 1.63 10.57
CA TYR A 30 -13.44 0.54 10.46
C TYR A 30 -13.09 0.23 8.99
N ARG A 31 -14.09 0.08 8.11
CA ARG A 31 -13.89 -0.22 6.68
C ARG A 31 -13.12 0.89 5.97
N VAL A 32 -13.47 2.14 6.24
CA VAL A 32 -12.78 3.32 5.69
C VAL A 32 -11.32 3.33 6.14
N LYS A 33 -11.05 3.17 7.45
CA LYS A 33 -9.68 3.12 7.99
C LYS A 33 -8.87 1.96 7.42
N ARG A 34 -9.48 0.79 7.27
CA ARG A 34 -8.86 -0.38 6.65
C ARG A 34 -8.40 -0.09 5.22
N ARG A 35 -9.30 0.45 4.38
CA ARG A 35 -8.98 0.84 3.00
C ARG A 35 -7.89 1.92 2.95
N ALA A 36 -7.99 2.95 3.78
CA ALA A 36 -7.01 4.04 3.84
C ALA A 36 -5.61 3.53 4.24
N THR A 37 -5.53 2.60 5.19
CA THR A 37 -4.27 1.98 5.60
C THR A 37 -3.66 1.17 4.46
N LEU A 38 -4.47 0.40 3.72
CA LEU A 38 -4.00 -0.28 2.51
C LEU A 38 -3.51 0.71 1.44
N GLN A 39 -4.24 1.79 1.17
CA GLN A 39 -3.82 2.83 0.21
C GLN A 39 -2.46 3.44 0.59
N LYS A 40 -2.26 3.76 1.87
CA LYS A 40 -0.99 4.30 2.40
C LYS A 40 0.16 3.31 2.21
N SER A 41 -0.07 2.04 2.52
CA SER A 41 0.94 0.97 2.40
C SER A 41 1.33 0.73 0.95
N ILE A 42 0.34 0.68 0.04
CA ILE A 42 0.55 0.62 -1.41
C ILE A 42 1.39 1.80 -1.88
N LEU A 43 1.02 3.03 -1.49
CA LEU A 43 1.74 4.25 -1.87
C LEU A 43 3.20 4.23 -1.42
N HIS A 44 3.48 3.67 -0.24
CA HIS A 44 4.84 3.51 0.25
C HIS A 44 5.66 2.57 -0.65
N CYS A 45 5.06 1.49 -1.14
CA CYS A 45 5.72 0.54 -2.03
C CYS A 45 5.97 1.09 -3.46
N ILE A 46 5.04 1.89 -3.99
CA ILE A 46 5.08 2.32 -5.41
C ILE A 46 5.61 3.74 -5.63
N ARG A 47 6.15 4.40 -4.60
CA ARG A 47 6.73 5.74 -4.72
C ARG A 47 8.24 5.71 -4.57
N CYS A 48 8.89 6.63 -5.27
CA CYS A 48 10.30 6.90 -5.07
C CYS A 48 10.50 7.58 -3.70
N PRO A 49 11.39 7.08 -2.82
CA PRO A 49 11.63 7.69 -1.52
C PRO A 49 12.36 9.05 -1.61
N VAL A 50 12.85 9.43 -2.79
CA VAL A 50 13.59 10.69 -3.01
C VAL A 50 12.67 11.78 -3.53
N CYS A 51 11.96 11.55 -4.65
CA CYS A 51 11.06 12.56 -5.23
C CYS A 51 9.59 12.39 -4.85
N LEU A 52 9.24 11.33 -4.08
CA LEU A 52 7.88 11.00 -3.64
C LEU A 52 6.86 10.72 -4.76
N ASP A 53 7.31 10.78 -6.01
CA ASP A 53 6.48 10.44 -7.16
C ASP A 53 6.28 8.94 -7.32
N ARG A 54 5.13 8.57 -7.89
CA ARG A 54 4.85 7.19 -8.25
C ARG A 54 5.78 6.70 -9.35
N PHE A 55 6.18 5.44 -9.28
CA PHE A 55 6.86 4.78 -10.38
C PHE A 55 5.92 4.65 -11.59
N SER A 56 6.50 4.72 -12.78
CA SER A 56 5.79 4.59 -14.05
C SER A 56 6.78 4.23 -15.15
N THR A 57 6.29 4.00 -16.37
CA THR A 57 7.15 3.81 -17.55
C THR A 57 8.14 4.96 -17.74
N ALA A 58 7.72 6.20 -17.44
CA ALA A 58 8.58 7.39 -17.43
C ALA A 58 9.48 7.47 -16.17
N LYS A 59 8.97 7.06 -15.00
CA LYS A 59 9.71 7.04 -13.71
C LYS A 59 10.06 5.61 -13.31
N ARG A 60 11.04 5.03 -14.01
CA ARG A 60 11.44 3.62 -13.85
C ARG A 60 12.06 3.35 -12.49
N ALA A 61 11.60 2.29 -11.81
CA ALA A 61 12.11 1.81 -10.54
C ALA A 61 13.45 1.06 -10.70
N ARG A 62 14.50 1.54 -10.03
CA ARG A 62 15.86 0.97 -10.04
C ARG A 62 16.26 0.53 -8.64
N VAL A 63 16.87 -0.65 -8.56
CA VAL A 63 17.28 -1.26 -7.30
C VAL A 63 18.76 -1.00 -7.08
N LEU A 64 19.06 -0.36 -5.96
CA LEU A 64 20.43 -0.13 -5.50
C LEU A 64 21.06 -1.44 -5.01
N PRO A 65 22.40 -1.54 -4.92
CA PRO A 65 23.08 -2.71 -4.34
C PRO A 65 22.66 -3.09 -2.91
N CYS A 66 22.13 -2.13 -2.13
CA CYS A 66 21.53 -2.37 -0.82
C CYS A 66 20.05 -2.80 -0.88
N TRP A 67 19.54 -3.08 -2.07
CA TRP A 67 18.19 -3.53 -2.40
C TRP A 67 17.03 -2.55 -2.21
N HIS A 68 17.32 -1.30 -1.84
CA HIS A 68 16.32 -0.24 -1.88
C HIS A 68 16.01 0.21 -3.31
N THR A 69 14.75 0.55 -3.55
CA THR A 69 14.27 0.98 -4.87
C THR A 69 14.17 2.51 -4.93
N VAL A 70 14.75 3.11 -5.96
CA VAL A 70 14.74 4.56 -6.23
C VAL A 70 14.47 4.77 -7.73
N CYS A 71 13.82 5.86 -8.13
CA CYS A 71 13.57 6.09 -9.55
C CYS A 71 14.88 6.41 -10.29
N GLU A 72 14.94 6.02 -11.57
CA GLU A 72 16.12 6.19 -12.42
C GLU A 72 16.60 7.64 -12.49
N GLN A 73 15.67 8.61 -12.53
CA GLN A 73 15.97 10.04 -12.59
C GLN A 73 16.68 10.53 -11.31
N CYS A 74 16.19 10.13 -10.13
CA CYS A 74 16.83 10.47 -8.87
C CYS A 74 18.22 9.86 -8.75
N VAL A 75 18.38 8.57 -9.10
CA VAL A 75 19.71 7.95 -9.10
C VAL A 75 20.65 8.63 -10.09
N THR A 76 20.17 8.96 -11.29
CA THR A 76 20.96 9.68 -12.31
C THR A 76 21.44 11.03 -11.77
N SER A 77 20.57 11.77 -11.10
CA SER A 77 20.91 13.08 -10.52
C SER A 77 21.96 12.96 -9.42
N ILE A 78 21.82 11.98 -8.52
CA ILE A 78 22.80 11.71 -7.45
C ILE A 78 24.15 11.31 -8.06
N VAL A 79 24.18 10.36 -8.99
CA VAL A 79 25.43 9.89 -9.62
C VAL A 79 26.12 11.01 -10.39
N LYS A 80 25.36 11.83 -11.12
CA LYS A 80 25.91 12.99 -11.84
C LYS A 80 26.54 13.98 -10.86
N MET A 81 25.82 14.34 -9.79
CA MET A 81 26.34 15.25 -8.77
C MET A 81 27.66 14.76 -8.16
N GLU A 82 27.76 13.48 -7.82
CA GLU A 82 29.00 12.93 -7.26
C GLU A 82 30.14 12.86 -8.29
N ARG A 83 29.82 12.56 -9.56
CA ARG A 83 30.83 12.56 -10.63
C ARG A 83 31.38 13.95 -10.88
N ASP A 84 30.50 14.95 -10.95
CA ASP A 84 30.89 16.34 -11.17
C ASP A 84 31.81 16.83 -10.04
N LYS A 85 31.56 16.44 -8.78
CA LYS A 85 32.46 16.75 -7.65
C LYS A 85 33.85 16.13 -7.83
N VAL A 86 33.92 14.85 -8.20
CA VAL A 86 35.19 14.14 -8.38
C VAL A 86 35.96 14.69 -9.57
N MET A 87 35.30 14.94 -10.70
CA MET A 87 35.94 15.49 -11.91
C MET A 87 36.51 16.90 -11.65
N LYS A 88 35.77 17.76 -10.93
CA LYS A 88 36.26 19.11 -10.55
C LYS A 88 37.46 19.06 -9.61
N ARG A 89 37.49 18.09 -8.69
CA ARG A 89 38.59 17.95 -7.71
C ARG A 89 39.84 17.37 -8.35
N ASP A 90 39.68 16.35 -9.18
CA ASP A 90 40.79 15.52 -9.66
C ASP A 90 41.22 15.86 -11.11
N GLY A 91 40.54 16.81 -11.77
CA GLY A 91 40.87 17.25 -13.14
C GLY A 91 40.79 16.14 -14.18
N LEU A 92 39.88 15.17 -13.99
CA LEU A 92 39.81 13.97 -14.80
C LEU A 92 39.01 14.18 -16.09
N ASP A 93 39.56 13.73 -17.23
CA ASP A 93 38.85 13.67 -18.51
C ASP A 93 37.91 12.46 -18.64
N LYS A 94 38.09 11.44 -17.78
CA LYS A 94 37.32 10.19 -17.83
C LYS A 94 36.27 10.15 -16.73
N VAL A 95 35.12 9.55 -17.04
CA VAL A 95 34.02 9.35 -16.08
C VAL A 95 34.50 8.56 -14.87
N PRO A 96 34.51 9.15 -13.66
CA PRO A 96 35.07 8.48 -12.50
C PRO A 96 34.10 7.45 -11.90
N LYS A 97 34.68 6.49 -11.17
CA LYS A 97 33.94 5.71 -10.17
C LYS A 97 33.51 6.67 -9.06
N VAL A 98 32.27 6.51 -8.59
CA VAL A 98 31.74 7.33 -7.48
C VAL A 98 31.07 6.47 -6.43
N GLU A 99 30.99 7.02 -5.21
CA GLU A 99 30.32 6.40 -4.09
C GLU A 99 29.33 7.39 -3.48
N PHE A 100 28.13 6.93 -3.11
CA PHE A 100 27.12 7.76 -2.44
C PHE A 100 26.35 6.95 -1.39
N LYS A 101 25.80 7.63 -0.38
CA LYS A 101 24.97 6.97 0.64
C LYS A 101 23.56 6.72 0.09
N CYS A 102 23.04 5.50 0.26
CA CYS A 102 21.66 5.20 -0.05
C CYS A 102 20.73 6.18 0.69
N PRO A 103 19.74 6.80 0.03
CA PRO A 103 18.81 7.73 0.68
C PRO A 103 17.91 7.05 1.72
N CYS A 104 17.72 5.72 1.65
CA CYS A 104 16.87 4.98 2.56
C CYS A 104 17.62 4.45 3.79
N CYS A 105 18.75 3.77 3.59
CA CYS A 105 19.48 3.06 4.66
C CYS A 105 20.88 3.61 4.94
N ARG A 106 21.31 4.66 4.23
CA ARG A 106 22.65 5.28 4.35
C ARG A 106 23.86 4.38 4.05
N ILE A 107 23.66 3.12 3.69
CA ILE A 107 24.72 2.21 3.21
C ILE A 107 25.42 2.83 2.00
N MET A 108 26.74 2.73 1.96
CA MET A 108 27.57 3.22 0.85
C MET A 108 27.33 2.40 -0.42
N ILE A 109 26.95 3.08 -1.49
CA ILE A 109 26.71 2.52 -2.82
C ILE A 109 27.85 2.92 -3.74
N ARG A 110 28.45 1.93 -4.41
CA ARG A 110 29.53 2.14 -5.37
C ARG A 110 28.99 2.02 -6.79
N ILE A 111 29.28 3.00 -7.64
CA ILE A 111 28.96 2.99 -9.07
C ILE A 111 30.26 3.11 -9.86
N HIS A 112 30.53 2.09 -10.67
CA HIS A 112 31.72 2.08 -11.53
C HIS A 112 31.60 3.07 -12.69
N SER A 113 32.73 3.42 -13.30
CA SER A 113 32.83 4.39 -14.40
C SER A 113 31.90 4.06 -15.58
N PHE A 114 31.81 2.79 -15.97
CA PHE A 114 30.96 2.31 -17.07
C PHE A 114 29.49 2.10 -16.70
N GLN A 115 29.12 2.29 -15.43
CA GLN A 115 27.74 2.10 -14.97
C GLN A 115 26.97 3.42 -14.97
N SER A 116 25.67 3.32 -15.23
CA SER A 116 24.71 4.41 -15.04
C SER A 116 23.54 3.93 -14.19
N ALA A 117 22.60 4.82 -13.85
CA ALA A 117 21.35 4.42 -13.23
C ALA A 117 20.58 3.35 -14.04
N ARG A 118 20.73 3.34 -15.36
CA ARG A 118 20.10 2.34 -16.24
C ARG A 118 20.70 0.94 -16.10
N SER A 119 21.98 0.86 -15.72
CA SER A 119 22.71 -0.38 -15.50
C SER A 119 22.27 -1.09 -14.22
N LEU A 120 21.60 -0.39 -13.31
CA LEU A 120 21.06 -0.99 -12.08
C LEU A 120 19.87 -1.90 -12.37
N ALA A 121 19.70 -2.89 -11.49
CA ALA A 121 18.61 -3.85 -11.56
C ALA A 121 17.25 -3.13 -11.57
N LYS A 122 16.29 -3.70 -12.30
CA LYS A 122 14.92 -3.18 -12.38
C LYS A 122 14.09 -3.83 -11.27
N ASN A 123 13.17 -3.10 -10.66
CA ASN A 123 12.14 -3.70 -9.80
C ASN A 123 10.86 -3.94 -10.63
N ARG A 124 10.79 -5.05 -11.36
CA ARG A 124 9.66 -5.36 -12.24
C ARG A 124 8.36 -5.60 -11.47
N THR A 125 8.42 -6.18 -10.27
CA THR A 125 7.23 -6.35 -9.41
C THR A 125 6.58 -5.01 -9.09
N VAL A 126 7.37 -4.04 -8.62
CA VAL A 126 6.85 -2.71 -8.26
C VAL A 126 6.36 -1.97 -9.51
N MET A 127 7.07 -2.08 -10.63
CA MET A 127 6.64 -1.46 -11.89
C MET A 127 5.29 -2.01 -12.37
N ALA A 128 5.13 -3.34 -12.38
CA ALA A 128 3.87 -3.98 -12.77
C ALA A 128 2.73 -3.60 -11.80
N ALA A 129 3.01 -3.56 -10.50
CA ALA A 129 2.03 -3.12 -9.51
C ALA A 129 1.62 -1.65 -9.72
N ALA A 130 2.59 -0.76 -9.98
CA ALA A 130 2.32 0.65 -10.24
C ALA A 130 1.45 0.85 -11.50
N GLU A 131 1.68 0.06 -12.55
CA GLU A 131 0.86 0.03 -13.77
C GLU A 131 -0.57 -0.46 -13.47
N MET A 132 -0.74 -1.55 -12.72
CA MET A 132 -2.07 -2.04 -12.31
C MET A 132 -2.86 -1.03 -11.47
N LEU A 133 -2.14 -0.15 -10.76
CA LEU A 133 -2.70 0.90 -9.90
C LEU A 133 -2.83 2.25 -10.61
N GLU A 134 -2.50 2.34 -11.89
CA GLU A 134 -2.71 3.56 -12.68
C GLU A 134 -4.20 3.94 -12.71
N GLY A 135 -4.47 5.26 -12.64
CA GLY A 135 -5.83 5.80 -12.52
C GLY A 135 -6.55 5.51 -11.19
N THR A 136 -5.93 4.78 -10.26
CA THR A 136 -6.53 4.49 -8.96
C THR A 136 -6.27 5.64 -7.98
N ASP A 137 -7.35 6.12 -7.38
CA ASP A 137 -7.28 7.12 -6.32
C ASP A 137 -6.71 6.48 -5.04
N LEU A 138 -5.56 7.00 -4.63
CA LEU A 138 -4.89 6.63 -3.38
C LEU A 138 -4.79 7.84 -2.44
N SER A 139 -5.47 8.94 -2.75
CA SER A 139 -5.63 10.06 -1.82
C SER A 139 -6.60 9.60 -0.72
N GLY A 140 -6.14 9.67 0.53
CA GLY A 140 -6.76 8.98 1.67
C GLY A 140 -7.83 9.79 2.41
N GLU A 141 -8.39 10.83 1.80
CA GLU A 141 -9.34 11.68 2.51
C GLU A 141 -10.75 11.14 2.38
N THR A 142 -11.34 10.75 3.49
CA THR A 142 -12.78 10.47 3.56
C THR A 142 -13.30 10.92 4.91
N GLU A 143 -14.29 11.80 4.91
CA GLU A 143 -14.92 12.32 6.12
C GLU A 143 -15.58 11.19 6.92
N VAL A 144 -15.15 11.02 8.17
CA VAL A 144 -15.79 10.11 9.13
C VAL A 144 -16.96 10.85 9.79
N GLN A 145 -18.17 10.29 9.68
CA GLN A 145 -19.34 10.88 10.33
C GLN A 145 -19.27 10.70 11.86
N VAL A 146 -19.51 11.79 12.59
CA VAL A 146 -19.52 11.85 14.07
C VAL A 146 -20.67 11.01 14.66
N PRO A 147 -20.48 10.39 15.85
CA PRO A 147 -21.52 9.65 16.55
C PRO A 147 -22.81 10.44 16.81
N LEU A 148 -23.95 9.74 16.86
CA LEU A 148 -25.24 10.35 17.19
C LEU A 148 -25.29 10.74 18.68
N LYS A 149 -25.69 11.99 18.97
CA LYS A 149 -26.04 12.40 20.35
C LYS A 149 -27.46 11.95 20.69
N GLU A 150 -27.64 11.38 21.87
CA GLU A 150 -28.94 10.99 22.43
C GLU A 150 -29.76 12.23 22.85
N ARG A 151 -31.06 12.26 22.56
CA ARG A 151 -31.98 13.35 22.97
C ARG A 151 -33.41 12.82 23.18
N HIS A 152 -33.74 12.39 24.40
CA HIS A 152 -35.01 11.68 24.66
C HIS A 152 -35.88 12.25 25.78
N SER A 153 -35.35 13.12 26.65
CA SER A 153 -36.00 13.49 27.92
C SER A 153 -37.41 14.11 27.75
N ASN A 154 -37.67 14.87 26.67
CA ASN A 154 -38.96 15.55 26.43
C ASN A 154 -39.61 15.23 25.07
N ALA A 155 -39.30 14.08 24.45
CA ALA A 155 -39.77 13.78 23.09
C ALA A 155 -41.25 13.35 23.05
N THR A 156 -42.05 14.03 22.23
CA THR A 156 -43.44 13.64 21.90
C THR A 156 -43.49 12.42 20.96
N CYS A 157 -44.64 11.72 20.89
CA CYS A 157 -44.84 10.63 19.92
C CYS A 157 -44.57 11.06 18.47
N LYS A 158 -44.96 12.29 18.09
CA LYS A 158 -44.71 12.83 16.74
C LYS A 158 -43.21 12.98 16.47
N THR A 159 -42.46 13.51 17.43
CA THR A 159 -41.00 13.65 17.31
C THR A 159 -40.29 12.30 17.29
N LEU A 160 -40.75 11.33 18.10
CA LEU A 160 -40.19 9.98 18.12
C LEU A 160 -40.44 9.24 16.80
N LYS A 161 -41.63 9.35 16.19
CA LYS A 161 -41.93 8.75 14.88
C LYS A 161 -41.04 9.34 13.79
N LYS A 162 -40.87 10.67 13.77
CA LYS A 162 -39.97 11.35 12.83
C LYS A 162 -38.53 10.90 13.01
N ARG A 163 -38.05 10.82 14.25
CA ARG A 163 -36.70 10.35 14.58
C ARG A 163 -36.48 8.91 14.14
N PHE A 164 -37.43 8.02 14.44
CA PHE A 164 -37.38 6.62 14.02
C PHE A 164 -37.24 6.49 12.50
N LYS A 165 -38.11 7.18 11.73
CA LYS A 165 -38.04 7.19 10.26
C LYS A 165 -36.69 7.70 9.73
N ASN A 166 -36.14 8.76 10.33
CA ASN A 166 -34.82 9.27 9.97
C ASN A 166 -33.70 8.26 10.26
N LEU A 167 -33.81 7.51 11.37
CA LEU A 167 -32.83 6.47 11.72
C LEU A 167 -32.92 5.28 10.78
N GLU A 168 -34.12 4.86 10.38
CA GLU A 168 -34.31 3.82 9.34
C GLU A 168 -33.68 4.24 8.01
N GLN A 169 -33.93 5.48 7.57
CA GLN A 169 -33.30 6.01 6.37
C GLN A 169 -31.77 6.04 6.49
N LYS A 170 -31.24 6.52 7.63
CA LYS A 170 -29.78 6.54 7.87
C LYS A 170 -29.18 5.13 7.90
N CYS A 171 -29.91 4.16 8.45
CA CYS A 171 -29.51 2.75 8.47
C CYS A 171 -29.39 2.17 7.06
N SER A 172 -30.36 2.47 6.18
CA SER A 172 -30.32 2.07 4.77
C SER A 172 -29.13 2.70 4.02
N VAL A 173 -28.91 4.01 4.21
CA VAL A 173 -27.77 4.72 3.60
C VAL A 173 -26.44 4.11 4.05
N LEU A 174 -26.25 3.88 5.35
CA LEU A 174 -25.03 3.26 5.88
C LEU A 174 -24.81 1.85 5.33
N THR A 175 -25.88 1.09 5.11
CA THR A 175 -25.77 -0.26 4.53
C THR A 175 -25.21 -0.21 3.10
N VAL A 176 -25.66 0.75 2.30
CA VAL A 176 -25.15 0.97 0.93
C VAL A 176 -23.71 1.46 0.96
N GLN A 177 -23.39 2.43 1.83
CA GLN A 177 -22.02 2.94 2.00
C GLN A 177 -21.04 1.84 2.42
N MET A 178 -21.40 1.01 3.41
CA MET A 178 -20.57 -0.10 3.86
C MET A 178 -20.30 -1.11 2.73
N LYS A 179 -21.30 -1.41 1.89
CA LYS A 179 -21.12 -2.28 0.71
C LYS A 179 -20.14 -1.64 -0.28
N LYS A 180 -20.32 -0.35 -0.60
CA LYS A 180 -19.42 0.41 -1.47
C LYS A 180 -17.97 0.37 -0.96
N GLU A 181 -17.74 0.63 0.32
CA GLU A 181 -16.39 0.61 0.91
C GLU A 181 -15.73 -0.77 0.83
N ASN A 182 -16.49 -1.85 1.04
CA ASN A 182 -15.96 -3.21 0.84
C ASN A 182 -15.55 -3.45 -0.62
N THR A 183 -16.41 -3.09 -1.57
CA THR A 183 -16.11 -3.26 -3.00
C THR A 183 -14.89 -2.43 -3.41
N LEU A 184 -14.75 -1.20 -2.90
CA LEU A 184 -13.57 -0.37 -3.15
C LEU A 184 -12.30 -1.02 -2.59
N HIS A 185 -12.38 -1.57 -1.38
CA HIS A 185 -11.27 -2.27 -0.75
C HIS A 185 -10.86 -3.54 -1.52
N GLU A 186 -11.81 -4.41 -1.87
CA GLU A 186 -11.56 -5.65 -2.60
C GLU A 186 -10.90 -5.37 -3.96
N LYS A 187 -11.42 -4.38 -4.70
CA LYS A 187 -10.80 -3.93 -5.97
C LYS A 187 -9.37 -3.41 -5.76
N LEU A 188 -9.11 -2.73 -4.65
CA LEU A 188 -7.79 -2.22 -4.35
C LEU A 188 -6.80 -3.36 -4.02
N GLU A 189 -7.22 -4.34 -3.22
CA GLU A 189 -6.42 -5.54 -2.92
C GLU A 189 -6.13 -6.35 -4.18
N GLU A 190 -7.11 -6.51 -5.05
CA GLU A 190 -6.96 -7.21 -6.33
C GLU A 190 -5.89 -6.52 -7.21
N LYS A 191 -5.97 -5.19 -7.35
CA LYS A 191 -4.95 -4.42 -8.08
C LYS A 191 -3.58 -4.47 -7.42
N ALA A 192 -3.53 -4.52 -6.09
CA ALA A 192 -2.28 -4.57 -5.31
C ALA A 192 -1.74 -5.99 -5.11
N VAL A 193 -2.29 -7.01 -5.78
CA VAL A 193 -1.97 -8.42 -5.54
C VAL A 193 -0.46 -8.72 -5.60
N LEU A 194 0.28 -8.07 -6.50
CA LEU A 194 1.72 -8.27 -6.66
C LEU A 194 2.55 -7.71 -5.49
N LEU A 195 2.00 -6.74 -4.75
CA LEU A 195 2.61 -6.18 -3.54
C LEU A 195 2.26 -6.99 -2.29
N LEU A 196 1.12 -7.69 -2.30
CA LEU A 196 0.61 -8.43 -1.15
C LEU A 196 1.02 -9.90 -1.17
N LYS A 197 1.05 -10.52 -2.36
CA LYS A 197 1.10 -11.97 -2.51
C LYS A 197 2.23 -12.40 -3.43
N CYS A 198 2.79 -13.56 -3.11
CA CYS A 198 3.75 -14.24 -3.96
C CYS A 198 3.09 -14.67 -5.28
N PRO A 199 3.64 -14.33 -6.46
CA PRO A 199 3.06 -14.73 -7.74
C PRO A 199 3.10 -16.24 -7.96
N HIS A 200 3.93 -16.98 -7.22
CA HIS A 200 4.03 -18.43 -7.34
C HIS A 200 2.99 -19.18 -6.48
N CYS A 201 3.01 -18.98 -5.16
CA CYS A 201 2.13 -19.71 -4.24
C CYS A 201 0.84 -18.96 -3.88
N ARG A 202 0.69 -17.70 -4.32
CA ARG A 202 -0.46 -16.82 -4.05
C ARG A 202 -0.73 -16.53 -2.57
N LYS A 203 0.18 -16.92 -1.67
CA LYS A 203 0.12 -16.58 -0.24
C LYS A 203 0.65 -15.18 0.01
N LEU A 204 0.21 -14.56 1.10
CA LEU A 204 0.74 -13.29 1.59
C LEU A 204 2.24 -13.42 1.92
N TYR A 205 2.98 -12.33 1.73
CA TYR A 205 4.39 -12.30 2.13
C TYR A 205 4.51 -12.28 3.65
N LYS A 206 5.10 -13.35 4.22
CA LYS A 206 5.40 -13.42 5.64
C LYS A 206 6.50 -12.43 6.03
N GLU A 207 7.57 -12.46 5.26
CA GLU A 207 8.73 -11.59 5.42
C GLU A 207 8.97 -10.82 4.12
N ASN A 208 10.02 -10.00 4.07
CA ASN A 208 10.41 -9.36 2.82
C ASN A 208 10.73 -10.44 1.75
N PRO A 209 10.05 -10.42 0.59
CA PRO A 209 10.29 -11.39 -0.45
C PRO A 209 11.65 -11.20 -1.11
N ILE A 210 12.08 -12.26 -1.76
CA ILE A 210 13.33 -12.28 -2.51
C ILE A 210 13.13 -11.64 -3.87
N LEU A 211 13.93 -10.63 -4.18
CA LEU A 211 14.04 -10.02 -5.50
C LEU A 211 15.00 -10.82 -6.38
N ILE A 212 14.45 -11.51 -7.38
CA ILE A 212 15.24 -12.24 -8.38
C ILE A 212 15.93 -11.23 -9.30
N ARG A 213 17.09 -11.59 -9.87
CA ARG A 213 17.88 -10.76 -10.80
C ARG A 213 17.08 -10.15 -11.97
N CYS A 214 16.07 -10.86 -12.46
CA CYS A 214 15.17 -10.35 -13.51
C CYS A 214 14.28 -9.19 -13.05
N GLY A 215 14.15 -8.97 -11.73
CA GLY A 215 13.38 -7.90 -11.10
C GLY A 215 12.03 -8.33 -10.52
N HIS A 216 11.69 -9.61 -10.56
CA HIS A 216 10.46 -10.13 -9.95
C HIS A 216 10.70 -10.61 -8.52
N SER A 217 9.66 -10.52 -7.71
CA SER A 217 9.66 -10.92 -6.30
C SER A 217 9.01 -12.28 -6.12
N ILE A 218 9.54 -13.05 -5.18
CA ILE A 218 9.01 -14.35 -4.77
C ILE A 218 9.17 -14.49 -3.24
N CYS A 219 8.25 -15.15 -2.55
CA CYS A 219 8.42 -15.34 -1.11
C CYS A 219 9.62 -16.26 -0.81
N VAL A 220 10.17 -16.15 0.41
CA VAL A 220 11.33 -16.92 0.89
C VAL A 220 11.09 -18.42 0.74
N GLU A 221 9.93 -18.93 1.17
CA GLU A 221 9.56 -20.35 1.05
C GLU A 221 9.66 -20.86 -0.39
N CYS A 222 9.11 -20.11 -1.35
CA CYS A 222 9.14 -20.50 -2.75
C CYS A 222 10.52 -20.31 -3.39
N PHE A 223 11.32 -19.35 -2.91
CA PHE A 223 12.71 -19.20 -3.33
C PHE A 223 13.54 -20.43 -2.93
N ASP A 224 13.41 -20.87 -1.68
CA ASP A 224 14.18 -22.01 -1.16
C ASP A 224 13.77 -23.34 -1.78
N LEU A 225 12.49 -23.51 -2.12
CA LEU A 225 12.00 -24.71 -2.82
C LEU A 225 12.41 -24.77 -4.30
N GLN A 226 12.62 -23.62 -4.95
CA GLN A 226 12.87 -23.55 -6.39
C GLN A 226 14.33 -23.31 -6.76
N ARG A 227 15.18 -22.95 -5.80
CA ARG A 227 16.60 -22.74 -6.08
C ARG A 227 17.27 -24.09 -6.30
N GLU A 228 17.94 -24.21 -7.43
CA GLU A 228 18.79 -25.34 -7.80
C GLU A 228 20.22 -24.82 -7.85
N ASP A 229 21.05 -25.22 -6.87
CA ASP A 229 22.41 -24.72 -6.67
C ASP A 229 22.46 -23.17 -6.60
N GLN A 230 23.02 -22.54 -7.64
CA GLN A 230 23.18 -21.10 -7.78
C GLN A 230 22.17 -20.48 -8.75
N PHE A 231 21.11 -21.20 -9.12
CA PHE A 231 20.15 -20.76 -10.11
C PHE A 231 18.70 -20.86 -9.63
N ILE A 232 17.86 -19.98 -10.17
CA ILE A 232 16.40 -20.02 -9.98
C ILE A 232 15.71 -19.63 -11.29
N THR A 233 14.67 -20.37 -11.64
CA THR A 233 13.80 -20.03 -12.78
C THR A 233 12.63 -19.18 -12.29
N CYS A 234 12.59 -17.92 -12.73
CA CYS A 234 11.53 -17.00 -12.34
C CYS A 234 10.21 -17.42 -12.98
N LYS A 235 9.22 -17.87 -12.19
CA LYS A 235 7.91 -18.29 -12.70
C LYS A 235 7.06 -17.18 -13.32
N THR A 236 7.42 -15.91 -13.12
CA THR A 236 6.71 -14.77 -13.73
C THR A 236 7.15 -14.50 -15.17
N CYS A 237 8.43 -14.74 -15.51
CA CYS A 237 8.97 -14.44 -16.85
C CYS A 237 9.76 -15.58 -17.50
N ASN A 238 9.81 -16.73 -16.84
CA ASN A 238 10.52 -17.95 -17.25
C ASN A 238 12.03 -17.80 -17.49
N LEU A 239 12.63 -16.67 -17.09
CA LEU A 239 14.08 -16.49 -17.17
C LEU A 239 14.80 -17.29 -16.07
N ARG A 240 15.85 -18.01 -16.45
CA ARG A 240 16.80 -18.62 -15.53
C ARG A 240 17.79 -17.56 -15.03
N ASN A 241 17.85 -17.37 -13.72
CA ASN A 241 18.65 -16.33 -13.08
C ASN A 241 19.67 -16.97 -12.13
N ARG A 242 20.86 -16.38 -12.01
CA ARG A 242 21.73 -16.68 -10.87
C ARG A 242 21.09 -16.14 -9.60
N THR A 243 21.14 -16.92 -8.52
CA THR A 243 20.69 -16.51 -7.19
C THR A 243 21.64 -15.45 -6.63
N PHE A 244 21.07 -14.53 -5.85
CA PHE A 244 21.84 -13.65 -4.99
C PHE A 244 21.54 -14.05 -3.55
N ALA A 245 22.58 -14.18 -2.72
CA ALA A 245 22.41 -14.65 -1.34
C ALA A 245 21.42 -13.79 -0.54
N ASN A 246 21.27 -12.49 -0.86
CA ASN A 246 20.55 -11.52 -0.03
C ASN A 246 19.61 -10.59 -0.81
N GLY A 247 19.03 -11.03 -1.93
CA GLY A 247 18.17 -10.17 -2.76
C GLY A 247 16.85 -9.84 -2.06
N ILE A 248 16.74 -8.79 -1.26
CA ILE A 248 15.51 -8.47 -0.50
C ILE A 248 14.70 -7.40 -1.25
N ASN A 249 13.39 -7.58 -1.44
CA ASN A 249 12.54 -6.48 -1.92
C ASN A 249 11.87 -5.75 -0.75
N TYR A 250 12.31 -4.52 -0.47
CA TYR A 250 11.71 -3.66 0.55
C TYR A 250 10.45 -2.91 0.09
N CYS A 251 10.07 -3.02 -1.18
CA CYS A 251 8.95 -2.28 -1.78
C CYS A 251 7.73 -3.17 -2.00
N VAL A 252 7.36 -3.95 -0.98
CA VAL A 252 6.15 -4.78 -0.95
C VAL A 252 5.54 -4.75 0.45
N ILE A 253 4.31 -5.23 0.58
CA ILE A 253 3.57 -5.32 1.83
C ILE A 253 3.79 -6.72 2.43
N ASN A 254 4.30 -6.80 3.65
CA ASN A 254 4.58 -8.06 4.37
C ASN A 254 3.89 -8.09 5.74
N GLN A 255 4.09 -9.14 6.56
CA GLN A 255 3.43 -9.25 7.87
C GLN A 255 3.80 -8.18 8.89
N GLN A 256 4.89 -7.44 8.69
CA GLN A 256 5.27 -6.32 9.56
C GLN A 256 4.55 -5.02 9.18
N ASP A 257 3.88 -4.98 8.02
CA ASP A 257 3.17 -3.81 7.54
C ASP A 257 1.93 -3.49 8.41
N GLU A 258 1.66 -2.20 8.60
CA GLU A 258 0.53 -1.70 9.41
C GLU A 258 -0.81 -2.24 8.92
N TYR A 259 -0.99 -2.39 7.60
CA TYR A 259 -2.22 -2.93 7.03
C TYR A 259 -2.43 -4.38 7.43
N ILE A 260 -1.40 -5.22 7.28
CA ILE A 260 -1.49 -6.64 7.59
C ILE A 260 -1.73 -6.83 9.10
N THR A 261 -0.90 -6.21 9.93
CA THR A 261 -0.96 -6.37 11.40
C THR A 261 -2.28 -5.93 12.02
N LYS A 262 -2.98 -4.94 11.44
CA LYS A 262 -4.21 -4.40 12.02
C LYS A 262 -5.50 -4.99 11.43
N TYR A 263 -5.45 -5.53 10.22
CA TYR A 263 -6.68 -5.77 9.44
C TYR A 263 -6.79 -7.14 8.76
N ILE A 264 -5.72 -7.95 8.76
CA ILE A 264 -5.71 -9.32 8.23
C ILE A 264 -5.39 -10.29 9.37
#